data_AF-F0KIG0-F1
#
_entry.id   AF-F0KIG0-F1
#
_cell.length_a   1.000
_cell.length_b   1.000
_cell.length_c   1.000
_cell.angle_alpha   90.00
_cell.angle_beta   90.00
_cell.angle_gamma   90.00
#
_symmetry.space_group_name_H-M   'P 1'
#
loop_
_entity.id
_entity.type
_entity.pdbx_description
1 polymer ?
#
loop_
_entity_poly.entity_id
_entity_poly.type
_entity_poly.pdbx_seq_one_letter_code
_entity_poly.pdbx_strand_id
1 'polypeptide(L)'
;MKIAIIGSGISGLYAAWRLSEQHQVTVYEKNNYFGGHTDTHELEIEAAKVAVDSGFIVFNDYNYPLFTDMLKKLGVETQSSDMSFSVNNLVSGLQYNPSKKWSLFARPQNFLNRKFLQMLSDLLRFYDDNKDIDVADIDPNLSIEEYLDLHKYSHEFRYEHLYPMCGALWSAPVEQVGQIPYRFVVSFFQHHRMLQLKERPQWQTVKHGSASYIRATRFSKLYSRYSKELPIH
;
A
#
# COMPACT_ATOMS: atom_id res chain seq x y z
N MET A 1 -32.58 5.78 14.49
CA MET A 1 -32.85 4.51 13.75
C MET A 1 -31.98 3.40 14.32
N LYS A 2 -32.34 2.14 14.08
CA LYS A 2 -31.48 0.98 14.32
C LYS A 2 -30.84 0.58 12.98
N ILE A 3 -29.52 0.45 12.93
CA ILE A 3 -28.75 0.19 11.72
C ILE A 3 -27.89 -1.05 11.96
N ALA A 4 -27.95 -2.01 11.04
CA ALA A 4 -27.06 -3.16 11.02
C ALA A 4 -25.95 -2.94 9.99
N ILE A 5 -24.70 -3.20 10.36
CA ILE A 5 -23.53 -3.21 9.48
C ILE A 5 -23.00 -4.63 9.42
N ILE A 6 -22.83 -5.16 8.20
CA ILE A 6 -22.30 -6.51 7.98
C ILE A 6 -20.84 -6.39 7.56
N GLY A 7 -19.94 -6.94 8.39
CA GLY A 7 -18.49 -6.87 8.25
C GLY A 7 -17.86 -5.79 9.12
N SER A 8 -16.77 -6.15 9.79
CA SER A 8 -15.99 -5.30 10.70
C SER A 8 -14.61 -4.95 10.14
N GLY A 9 -14.44 -4.99 8.82
CA GLY A 9 -13.29 -4.37 8.16
C GLY A 9 -13.28 -2.86 8.36
N ILE A 10 -12.22 -2.20 7.88
CA ILE A 10 -12.04 -0.74 8.07
C ILE A 10 -13.26 0.08 7.61
N SER A 11 -13.88 -0.27 6.49
CA SER A 11 -15.08 0.41 5.97
C SER A 11 -16.27 0.28 6.93
N GLY A 12 -16.54 -0.93 7.41
CA GLY A 12 -17.62 -1.21 8.36
C GLY A 12 -17.40 -0.53 9.70
N LEU A 13 -16.17 -0.56 10.23
CA LEU A 13 -15.82 0.10 11.48
C LEU A 13 -15.87 1.62 11.38
N TYR A 14 -15.40 2.20 10.26
CA TYR A 14 -15.52 3.64 10.02
C TYR A 14 -17.00 4.07 9.96
N ALA A 15 -17.82 3.33 9.20
CA ALA A 15 -19.26 3.59 9.11
C ALA A 15 -19.93 3.47 10.48
N ALA A 16 -19.61 2.43 11.25
CA ALA A 16 -20.13 2.24 12.60
C ALA A 16 -19.75 3.40 13.52
N TRP A 17 -18.46 3.78 13.52
CA TRP A 17 -17.94 4.87 14.33
C TRP A 17 -18.64 6.21 14.00
N ARG A 18 -18.86 6.54 12.73
CA ARG A 18 -19.57 7.76 12.32
C ARG A 18 -21.08 7.73 12.62
N LEU A 19 -21.77 6.65 12.25
CA LEU A 19 -23.24 6.57 12.37
C LEU A 19 -23.70 6.47 13.82
N SER A 20 -22.88 5.87 14.68
CA SER A 20 -23.25 5.66 16.07
C SER A 20 -23.30 6.94 16.91
N GLU A 21 -22.80 8.07 16.39
CA GLU A 21 -23.02 9.42 16.94
C GLU A 21 -24.52 9.78 17.00
N GLN A 22 -25.33 9.28 16.07
CA GLN A 22 -26.75 9.66 15.93
C GLN A 22 -27.72 8.46 15.94
N HIS A 23 -27.19 7.24 15.80
CA HIS A 23 -28.00 6.05 15.61
C HIS A 23 -27.58 4.90 16.54
N GLN A 24 -28.48 3.94 16.72
CA GLN A 24 -28.13 2.67 17.32
C GLN A 24 -27.58 1.77 16.22
N VAL A 25 -26.31 1.39 16.32
CA VAL A 25 -25.61 0.61 15.30
C VAL A 25 -25.21 -0.74 15.88
N THR A 26 -25.51 -1.82 15.17
CA THR A 26 -25.05 -3.18 15.47
C THR A 26 -24.11 -3.62 14.34
N VAL A 27 -22.93 -4.14 14.69
CA VAL A 27 -21.96 -4.65 13.71
C VAL A 27 -21.92 -6.17 13.81
N TYR A 28 -22.20 -6.84 12.70
CA TYR A 28 -22.13 -8.29 12.57
C TYR A 28 -20.82 -8.65 11.88
N GLU A 29 -20.08 -9.60 12.46
CA GLU A 29 -18.82 -10.09 11.91
C GLU A 29 -18.83 -11.61 11.93
N LYS A 30 -18.38 -12.21 10.83
CA LYS A 30 -18.30 -13.67 10.69
C LYS A 30 -17.13 -14.23 11.50
N ASN A 31 -16.02 -13.49 11.56
CA ASN A 31 -14.82 -13.89 12.28
C ASN A 31 -14.97 -13.76 13.81
N ASN A 32 -14.06 -14.40 14.54
CA ASN A 32 -13.99 -14.25 16.00
C ASN A 32 -13.30 -12.93 16.44
N TYR A 33 -12.72 -12.18 15.52
CA TYR A 33 -12.07 -10.88 15.73
C TYR A 33 -12.66 -9.78 14.81
N PHE A 34 -12.40 -8.51 15.14
CA PHE A 34 -12.73 -7.36 14.29
C PHE A 34 -11.51 -6.85 13.52
N GLY A 35 -11.73 -6.21 12.38
CA GLY A 35 -10.68 -5.51 11.62
C GLY A 35 -10.44 -6.01 10.20
N GLY A 36 -11.07 -7.12 9.80
CA GLY A 36 -10.89 -7.67 8.45
C GLY A 36 -9.43 -7.99 8.16
N HIS A 37 -8.84 -7.34 7.15
CA HIS A 37 -7.41 -7.51 6.80
C HIS A 37 -6.43 -6.84 7.76
N THR A 38 -6.88 -6.15 8.81
CA THR A 38 -5.98 -5.73 9.87
C THR A 38 -5.53 -6.95 10.66
N ASP A 39 -4.25 -7.26 10.54
CA ASP A 39 -3.61 -8.40 11.18
C ASP A 39 -2.29 -7.91 11.80
N THR A 40 -2.24 -7.95 13.14
CA THR A 40 -1.12 -7.50 13.95
C THR A 40 -0.68 -8.66 14.83
N HIS A 41 0.58 -9.08 14.68
CA HIS A 41 1.20 -10.12 15.50
C HIS A 41 2.06 -9.49 16.58
N GLU A 42 1.89 -9.94 17.82
CA GLU A 42 2.80 -9.59 18.91
C GLU A 42 3.92 -10.62 18.97
N LEU A 43 5.16 -10.17 18.73
CA LEU A 43 6.36 -10.98 18.76
C LEU A 43 7.27 -10.55 19.91
N GLU A 44 8.03 -11.49 20.45
CA GLU A 44 9.10 -11.20 21.40
C GLU A 44 10.44 -11.29 20.67
N ILE A 45 11.11 -10.15 20.51
CA ILE A 45 12.40 -10.03 19.81
C ILE A 45 13.38 -9.40 20.80
N GLU A 46 14.45 -10.13 21.15
CA GLU A 46 15.50 -9.63 22.05
C GLU A 46 14.96 -9.05 23.37
N ALA A 47 13.97 -9.74 23.97
CA ALA A 47 13.24 -9.35 25.17
C ALA A 47 12.34 -8.09 25.04
N ALA A 48 12.17 -7.55 23.83
CA ALA A 48 11.19 -6.51 23.53
C ALA A 48 9.94 -7.10 22.88
N LYS A 49 8.76 -6.63 23.31
CA LYS A 49 7.50 -6.93 22.61
C LYS A 49 7.34 -5.99 21.43
N VAL A 50 7.23 -6.56 20.24
CA VAL A 50 7.09 -5.84 18.98
C VAL A 50 5.77 -6.23 18.32
N ALA A 51 4.98 -5.22 17.95
CA ALA A 51 3.79 -5.41 17.14
C ALA A 51 4.17 -5.34 15.66
N VAL A 52 3.87 -6.39 14.90
CA VAL A 52 4.17 -6.51 13.47
C VAL A 52 2.88 -6.64 12.69
N ASP A 53 2.62 -5.68 11.81
CA ASP A 53 1.48 -5.74 10.89
C ASP A 53 1.84 -6.56 9.64
N SER A 54 0.97 -7.50 9.27
CA SER A 54 1.14 -8.37 8.09
C SER A 54 0.13 -8.09 6.98
N GLY A 55 -1.00 -7.45 7.31
CA GLY A 55 -2.04 -7.06 6.37
C GLY A 55 -1.97 -5.57 6.00
N PHE A 56 -2.73 -4.74 6.71
CA PHE A 56 -2.63 -3.28 6.56
C PHE A 56 -1.44 -2.75 7.37
N ILE A 57 -0.46 -2.13 6.68
CA ILE A 57 0.82 -1.74 7.28
C ILE A 57 1.03 -0.22 7.24
N VAL A 58 0.62 0.45 6.15
CA VAL A 58 0.91 1.88 5.95
C VAL A 58 -0.24 2.65 5.31
N PHE A 59 -0.24 3.95 5.54
CA PHE A 59 -1.15 4.93 4.94
C PHE A 59 -0.46 6.29 4.81
N ASN A 60 -1.15 7.25 4.20
CA ASN A 60 -0.76 8.66 4.22
C ASN A 60 -2.00 9.55 4.21
N ASP A 61 -1.86 10.81 4.60
CA ASP A 61 -2.97 11.76 4.72
C ASP A 61 -3.60 12.16 3.38
N TYR A 62 -2.82 12.16 2.30
CA TYR A 62 -3.27 12.48 0.96
C TYR A 62 -4.23 11.41 0.40
N ASN A 63 -3.85 10.13 0.47
CA ASN A 63 -4.63 9.01 -0.05
C ASN A 63 -5.73 8.56 0.93
N TYR A 64 -5.54 8.77 2.24
CA TYR A 64 -6.42 8.25 3.29
C TYR A 64 -6.90 9.36 4.25
N PRO A 65 -7.52 10.44 3.75
CA PRO A 65 -7.87 11.59 4.59
C PRO A 65 -8.89 11.22 5.68
N LEU A 66 -9.90 10.42 5.33
CA LEU A 66 -10.95 9.99 6.27
C LEU A 66 -10.40 9.07 7.36
N PHE A 67 -9.52 8.15 6.99
CA PHE A 67 -8.86 7.25 7.94
C PHE A 67 -7.94 8.03 8.88
N THR A 68 -7.16 8.96 8.33
CA THR A 68 -6.24 9.81 9.10
C THR A 68 -7.00 10.68 10.11
N ASP A 69 -8.12 11.29 9.71
CA ASP A 69 -9.00 12.04 10.62
C ASP A 69 -9.59 11.14 11.72
N MET A 70 -10.01 9.92 11.37
CA MET A 70 -10.51 8.95 12.36
C MET A 70 -9.43 8.61 13.39
N LEU A 71 -8.21 8.28 12.98
CA LEU A 71 -7.11 7.97 13.90
C LEU A 71 -6.83 9.13 14.87
N LYS A 72 -6.79 10.36 14.34
CA LYS A 72 -6.60 11.57 15.16
C LYS A 72 -7.71 11.74 16.21
N LYS A 73 -8.98 11.60 15.81
CA LYS A 73 -10.14 11.73 16.72
C LYS A 73 -10.20 10.61 17.76
N LEU A 74 -9.70 9.42 17.42
CA LEU A 74 -9.60 8.28 18.34
C LEU A 74 -8.37 8.36 19.25
N GLY A 75 -7.46 9.32 19.05
CA GLY A 75 -6.21 9.43 19.80
C GLY A 75 -5.23 8.29 19.50
N VAL A 76 -5.31 7.69 18.31
CA VAL A 76 -4.40 6.62 17.89
C VAL A 76 -3.11 7.23 17.36
N GLU A 77 -1.99 6.93 18.01
CA GLU A 77 -0.68 7.42 17.60
C GLU A 77 -0.19 6.75 16.31
N THR A 78 0.54 7.53 15.51
CA THR A 78 1.11 7.11 14.23
C THR A 78 2.56 7.55 14.14
N GLN A 79 3.38 6.84 13.38
CA GLN A 79 4.78 7.17 13.16
C GLN A 79 5.13 7.19 11.67
N SER A 80 6.15 7.96 11.30
CA SER A 80 6.63 8.01 9.92
C SER A 80 7.21 6.66 9.50
N SER A 81 6.93 6.26 8.25
CA SER A 81 7.55 5.13 7.57
C SER A 81 8.18 5.64 6.27
N ASP A 82 9.37 5.18 5.93
CA ASP A 82 10.03 5.60 4.69
C ASP A 82 9.57 4.79 3.46
N MET A 83 8.90 3.65 3.67
CA MET A 83 8.39 2.73 2.63
C MET A 83 9.32 2.62 1.43
N SER A 84 10.63 2.53 1.70
CA SER A 84 11.62 2.62 0.64
C SER A 84 11.68 1.32 -0.15
N PHE A 85 11.80 1.44 -1.47
CA PHE A 85 12.06 0.31 -2.35
C PHE A 85 13.55 0.17 -2.61
N SER A 86 14.04 -1.07 -2.68
CA SER A 86 15.42 -1.38 -3.08
C SER A 86 15.47 -2.73 -3.78
N VAL A 87 16.41 -2.87 -4.71
CA VAL A 87 16.63 -4.09 -5.48
C VAL A 87 18.02 -4.61 -5.18
N ASN A 88 18.11 -5.92 -4.94
CA ASN A 88 19.36 -6.66 -4.88
C ASN A 88 19.21 -7.93 -5.72
N ASN A 89 19.68 -7.87 -6.96
CA ASN A 89 19.69 -8.99 -7.89
C ASN A 89 21.05 -9.68 -7.86
N LEU A 90 21.11 -10.87 -7.26
CA LEU A 90 22.35 -11.65 -7.14
C LEU A 90 22.81 -12.26 -8.47
N VAL A 91 21.91 -12.42 -9.44
CA VAL A 91 22.21 -13.01 -10.75
C VAL A 91 22.90 -11.98 -11.65
N SER A 92 22.33 -10.77 -11.75
CA SER A 92 22.95 -9.68 -12.53
C SER A 92 24.01 -8.89 -11.74
N GLY A 93 24.06 -9.07 -10.41
CA GLY A 93 24.90 -8.31 -9.50
C GLY A 93 24.40 -6.89 -9.23
N LEU A 94 23.22 -6.52 -9.76
CA LEU A 94 22.67 -5.18 -9.63
C LEU A 94 22.14 -4.94 -8.21
N GLN A 95 22.59 -3.83 -7.61
CA GLN A 95 22.07 -3.34 -6.34
C GLN A 95 21.85 -1.84 -6.41
N TYR A 96 20.63 -1.40 -6.12
CA TYR A 96 20.31 0.03 -6.05
C TYR A 96 19.05 0.30 -5.21
N ASN A 97 18.90 1.55 -4.80
CA ASN A 97 17.70 2.05 -4.14
C ASN A 97 17.29 3.36 -4.83
N PRO A 98 16.13 3.42 -5.50
CA PRO A 98 15.65 4.63 -6.18
C PRO A 98 15.06 5.68 -5.23
N SER A 99 14.80 5.33 -3.97
CA SER A 99 14.07 6.15 -2.99
C SER A 99 14.89 7.31 -2.43
N LYS A 100 16.23 7.25 -2.48
CA LYS A 100 17.12 8.34 -2.08
C LYS A 100 18.05 8.70 -3.23
N LYS A 101 18.10 9.98 -3.62
CA LYS A 101 19.01 10.46 -4.68
C LYS A 101 20.46 10.04 -4.40
N TRP A 102 20.87 10.07 -3.13
CA TRP A 102 22.20 9.68 -2.66
C TRP A 102 22.43 8.16 -2.66
N SER A 103 21.39 7.31 -2.60
CA SER A 103 21.56 5.85 -2.63
C SER A 103 21.80 5.30 -4.03
N LEU A 104 21.40 6.03 -5.09
CA LEU A 104 21.85 5.71 -6.44
C LEU A 104 23.39 5.84 -6.56
N PHE A 105 24.00 6.77 -5.81
CA PHE A 105 25.45 6.96 -5.74
C PHE A 105 26.16 6.02 -4.77
N ALA A 106 25.44 5.19 -4.00
CA ALA A 106 26.06 4.25 -3.06
C ALA A 106 26.88 3.15 -3.77
N ARG A 107 26.65 2.94 -5.07
CA ARG A 107 27.49 2.10 -5.94
C ARG A 107 27.80 2.86 -7.23
N PRO A 108 28.85 3.70 -7.25
CA PRO A 108 29.19 4.52 -8.41
C PRO A 108 29.52 3.68 -9.65
N GLN A 109 29.90 2.40 -9.49
CA GLN A 109 30.13 1.48 -10.61
C GLN A 109 28.87 1.26 -11.47
N ASN A 110 27.67 1.39 -10.89
CA ASN A 110 26.42 1.26 -11.64
C ASN A 110 26.31 2.31 -12.74
N PHE A 111 26.87 3.52 -12.56
CA PHE A 111 26.84 4.57 -13.59
C PHE A 111 27.80 4.31 -14.77
N LEU A 112 28.74 3.38 -14.63
CA LEU A 112 29.54 2.90 -15.74
C LEU A 112 28.85 1.75 -16.49
N ASN A 113 27.79 1.19 -15.92
CA ASN A 113 27.03 0.10 -16.50
C ASN A 113 25.96 0.64 -17.46
N ARG A 114 26.15 0.42 -18.76
CA ARG A 114 25.21 0.84 -19.82
C ARG A 114 23.79 0.31 -19.60
N LYS A 115 23.65 -0.92 -19.11
CA LYS A 115 22.36 -1.55 -18.81
C LYS A 115 21.60 -0.81 -17.71
N PHE A 116 22.32 -0.40 -16.67
CA PHE A 116 21.73 0.38 -15.58
C PHE A 116 21.30 1.77 -16.04
N LEU A 117 22.10 2.44 -16.86
CA LEU A 117 21.73 3.74 -17.44
C LEU A 117 20.51 3.63 -18.36
N GLN A 118 20.42 2.56 -19.15
CA GLN A 118 19.26 2.29 -20.00
C GLN A 118 18.00 2.05 -19.16
N MET A 119 18.09 1.22 -18.12
CA MET A 119 17.00 1.01 -17.15
C MET A 119 16.54 2.33 -16.52
N LEU A 120 17.46 3.20 -16.11
CA LEU A 120 17.14 4.49 -15.50
C LEU A 120 16.49 5.46 -16.52
N SER A 121 16.98 5.47 -17.76
CA SER A 121 16.38 6.25 -18.85
C SER A 121 14.94 5.81 -19.11
N ASP A 122 14.71 4.51 -19.21
CA ASP A 122 13.38 3.94 -19.40
C ASP A 122 12.47 4.16 -18.19
N LEU A 123 13.00 4.12 -16.97
CA LEU A 123 12.25 4.47 -15.77
C LEU A 123 11.70 5.91 -15.83
N LEU A 124 12.57 6.86 -16.17
CA LEU A 124 12.18 8.27 -16.29
C LEU A 124 11.18 8.48 -17.42
N ARG A 125 11.38 7.80 -18.55
CA ARG A 125 10.46 7.81 -19.68
C ARG A 125 9.10 7.24 -19.31
N PHE A 126 9.06 6.09 -18.61
CA PHE A 126 7.82 5.49 -18.13
C PHE A 126 7.06 6.43 -17.21
N TYR A 127 7.75 7.12 -16.30
CA TYR A 127 7.11 8.11 -15.45
C TYR A 127 6.50 9.26 -16.25
N ASP A 128 7.23 9.81 -17.22
CA ASP A 128 6.76 10.93 -18.03
C ASP A 128 5.60 10.53 -18.94
N ASP A 129 5.69 9.36 -19.58
CA ASP A 129 4.67 8.81 -20.48
C ASP A 129 3.34 8.51 -19.77
N ASN A 130 3.36 8.30 -18.45
CA ASN A 130 2.22 7.75 -17.71
C ASN A 130 1.66 8.64 -16.59
N LYS A 131 2.38 9.69 -16.16
CA LYS A 131 1.96 10.48 -14.98
C LYS A 131 0.64 11.24 -15.15
N ASP A 132 0.34 11.70 -16.37
CA ASP A 132 -0.75 12.63 -16.65
C ASP A 132 -1.79 12.06 -17.64
N ILE A 133 -1.68 10.79 -18.02
CA ILE A 133 -2.63 10.16 -18.94
C ILE A 133 -3.95 9.85 -18.23
N ASP A 134 -5.06 9.95 -18.96
CA ASP A 134 -6.35 9.50 -18.46
C ASP A 134 -6.44 7.97 -18.55
N VAL A 135 -6.46 7.32 -17.38
CA VAL A 135 -6.57 5.86 -17.28
C VAL A 135 -7.91 5.32 -17.80
N ALA A 136 -8.93 6.17 -17.97
CA ALA A 136 -10.20 5.80 -18.58
C ALA A 136 -10.06 5.44 -20.07
N ASP A 137 -9.10 6.07 -20.76
CA ASP A 137 -8.84 5.88 -22.19
C ASP A 137 -7.98 4.64 -22.49
N ILE A 138 -7.43 4.01 -21.45
CA ILE A 138 -6.61 2.80 -21.58
C ILE A 138 -7.50 1.58 -21.79
N ASP A 139 -7.18 0.78 -22.81
CA ASP A 139 -7.80 -0.53 -23.06
C ASP A 139 -7.67 -1.42 -21.81
N PRO A 140 -8.79 -1.88 -21.21
CA PRO A 140 -8.76 -2.72 -20.01
C PRO A 140 -8.09 -4.09 -20.22
N ASN A 141 -7.94 -4.54 -21.47
CA ASN A 141 -7.31 -5.82 -21.79
C ASN A 141 -5.82 -5.71 -22.11
N LEU A 142 -5.29 -4.49 -22.32
CA LEU A 142 -3.87 -4.29 -22.60
C LEU A 142 -3.05 -4.67 -21.36
N SER A 143 -2.18 -5.65 -21.50
CA SER A 143 -1.25 -6.05 -20.45
C SER A 143 -0.06 -5.08 -20.35
N ILE A 144 0.60 -5.07 -19.19
CA ILE A 144 1.82 -4.27 -19.02
C ILE A 144 2.95 -4.76 -19.95
N GLU A 145 3.07 -6.07 -20.21
CA GLU A 145 4.06 -6.61 -21.16
C GLU A 145 3.85 -6.05 -22.58
N GLU A 146 2.61 -6.10 -23.08
CA GLU A 146 2.26 -5.62 -24.43
C GLU A 146 2.51 -4.12 -24.57
N TYR A 147 2.15 -3.31 -23.55
CA TYR A 147 2.48 -1.89 -23.53
C TYR A 147 3.99 -1.66 -23.65
N LEU A 148 4.78 -2.40 -22.86
CA LEU A 148 6.23 -2.23 -22.85
C LEU A 148 6.86 -2.66 -24.19
N ASP A 149 6.31 -3.66 -24.86
CA ASP A 149 6.72 -4.08 -26.20
C ASP A 149 6.42 -3.02 -27.26
N LEU A 150 5.17 -2.52 -27.30
CA LEU A 150 4.73 -1.48 -28.23
C LEU A 150 5.60 -0.22 -28.12
N HIS A 151 5.98 0.14 -26.89
CA HIS A 151 6.77 1.33 -26.59
C HIS A 151 8.28 1.04 -26.45
N LYS A 152 8.74 -0.16 -26.83
CA LYS A 152 10.16 -0.57 -26.90
C LYS A 152 10.95 -0.33 -25.61
N TYR A 153 10.34 -0.60 -24.46
CA TYR A 153 11.03 -0.56 -23.17
C TYR A 153 12.01 -1.73 -23.02
N SER A 154 13.19 -1.45 -22.46
CA SER A 154 14.27 -2.42 -22.31
C SER A 154 13.92 -3.57 -21.38
N HIS A 155 14.58 -4.70 -21.62
CA HIS A 155 14.54 -5.86 -20.72
C HIS A 155 15.02 -5.47 -19.32
N GLU A 156 16.07 -4.66 -19.24
CA GLU A 156 16.61 -4.15 -17.98
C GLU A 156 15.55 -3.38 -17.17
N PHE A 157 14.78 -2.47 -17.78
CA PHE A 157 13.70 -1.77 -17.10
C PHE A 157 12.61 -2.71 -16.56
N ARG A 158 12.20 -3.70 -17.37
CA ARG A 158 11.19 -4.70 -16.98
C ARG A 158 11.64 -5.49 -15.76
N TYR A 159 12.76 -6.18 -15.88
CA TYR A 159 13.17 -7.22 -14.93
C TYR A 159 13.99 -6.70 -13.74
N GLU A 160 14.64 -5.55 -13.86
CA GLU A 160 15.44 -4.98 -12.77
C GLU A 160 14.72 -3.87 -11.99
N HIS A 161 13.57 -3.39 -12.48
CA HIS A 161 12.81 -2.33 -11.81
C HIS A 161 11.31 -2.60 -11.73
N LEU A 162 10.62 -2.61 -12.87
CA LEU A 162 9.16 -2.56 -12.87
C LEU A 162 8.54 -3.84 -12.30
N TYR A 163 9.01 -5.01 -12.73
CA TYR A 163 8.46 -6.29 -12.28
C TYR A 163 8.80 -6.58 -10.82
N PRO A 164 10.05 -6.37 -10.35
CA PRO A 164 10.33 -6.47 -8.92
C PRO A 164 9.51 -5.50 -8.06
N MET A 165 9.27 -4.27 -8.51
CA MET A 165 8.44 -3.30 -7.80
C MET A 165 6.99 -3.77 -7.70
N CYS A 166 6.40 -4.19 -8.82
CA CYS A 166 5.03 -4.70 -8.86
C CYS A 166 4.89 -5.98 -8.01
N GLY A 167 5.86 -6.89 -8.11
CA GLY A 167 5.90 -8.10 -7.29
C GLY A 167 5.92 -7.80 -5.79
N ALA A 168 6.69 -6.78 -5.37
CA ALA A 168 6.72 -6.32 -3.98
C ALA A 168 5.40 -5.66 -3.53
N LEU A 169 4.73 -4.90 -4.41
CA LEU A 169 3.48 -4.21 -4.11
C LEU A 169 2.28 -5.16 -4.00
N TRP A 170 2.23 -6.18 -4.86
CA TRP A 170 1.06 -7.05 -5.00
C TRP A 170 1.32 -8.50 -4.61
N SER A 171 2.48 -8.78 -4.00
CA SER A 171 2.89 -10.13 -3.59
C SER A 171 2.76 -11.16 -4.72
N ALA A 172 3.05 -10.72 -5.95
CA ALA A 172 2.92 -11.52 -7.15
C ALA A 172 4.29 -12.05 -7.59
N PRO A 173 4.37 -13.29 -8.13
CA PRO A 173 5.58 -13.76 -8.80
C PRO A 173 5.97 -12.81 -9.94
N VAL A 174 7.26 -12.50 -10.06
CA VAL A 174 7.80 -11.53 -11.04
C VAL A 174 7.43 -11.95 -12.47
N GLU A 175 7.39 -13.25 -12.73
CA GLU A 175 7.04 -13.84 -14.02
C GLU A 175 5.57 -13.62 -14.42
N GLN A 176 4.70 -13.31 -13.46
CA GLN A 176 3.28 -13.05 -13.69
C GLN A 176 2.97 -11.56 -13.84
N VAL A 177 3.90 -10.68 -13.46
CA VAL A 177 3.67 -9.22 -13.51
C VAL A 177 3.35 -8.75 -14.92
N GLY A 178 4.02 -9.32 -15.94
CA GLY A 178 3.79 -8.96 -17.34
C GLY A 178 2.32 -9.06 -17.78
N GLN A 179 1.54 -9.92 -17.13
CA GLN A 179 0.13 -10.17 -17.46
C GLN A 179 -0.85 -9.24 -16.71
N ILE A 180 -0.35 -8.42 -15.79
CA ILE A 180 -1.20 -7.48 -15.06
C ILE A 180 -1.72 -6.41 -16.04
N PRO A 181 -3.02 -6.05 -16.00
CA PRO A 181 -3.55 -5.00 -16.84
C PRO A 181 -2.77 -3.70 -16.68
N TYR A 182 -2.29 -3.13 -17.77
CA TYR A 182 -1.52 -1.88 -17.80
C TYR A 182 -2.31 -0.74 -17.14
N ARG A 183 -3.62 -0.65 -17.40
CA ARG A 183 -4.53 0.30 -16.75
C ARG A 183 -4.46 0.23 -15.22
N PHE A 184 -4.42 -0.97 -14.65
CA PHE A 184 -4.34 -1.15 -13.21
C PHE A 184 -2.99 -0.67 -12.67
N VAL A 185 -1.89 -1.01 -13.34
CA VAL A 185 -0.53 -0.58 -12.95
C VAL A 185 -0.44 0.95 -12.92
N VAL A 186 -0.84 1.62 -14.01
CA VAL A 186 -0.77 3.08 -14.11
C VAL A 186 -1.71 3.74 -13.11
N SER A 187 -2.95 3.28 -13.00
CA SER A 187 -3.92 3.85 -12.06
C SER A 187 -3.41 3.76 -10.62
N PHE A 188 -2.84 2.61 -10.23
CA PHE A 188 -2.23 2.45 -8.91
C PHE A 188 -1.05 3.40 -8.71
N PHE A 189 -0.15 3.48 -9.69
CA PHE A 189 1.06 4.30 -9.59
C PHE A 189 0.73 5.81 -9.56
N GLN A 190 -0.25 6.26 -10.34
CA GLN A 190 -0.78 7.63 -10.30
C GLN A 190 -1.42 7.93 -8.95
N HIS A 191 -2.32 7.06 -8.48
CA HIS A 191 -3.03 7.26 -7.22
C HIS A 191 -2.06 7.39 -6.04
N HIS A 192 -1.02 6.57 -6.00
CA HIS A 192 -0.01 6.56 -4.94
C HIS A 192 1.18 7.50 -5.20
N ARG A 193 1.10 8.38 -6.22
CA ARG A 193 2.16 9.34 -6.57
C ARG A 193 3.53 8.69 -6.77
N MET A 194 3.54 7.50 -7.37
CA MET A 194 4.76 6.72 -7.63
C MET A 194 5.47 7.15 -8.93
N LEU A 195 4.75 7.78 -9.86
CA LEU A 195 5.28 8.30 -11.15
C LEU A 195 5.96 9.68 -11.03
N GLN A 196 6.04 10.25 -9.82
CA GLN A 196 6.69 11.54 -9.57
C GLN A 196 7.98 11.37 -8.76
N LEU A 197 8.99 12.20 -9.05
CA LEU A 197 10.29 12.18 -8.35
C LEU A 197 10.35 13.08 -7.10
N LYS A 198 9.39 14.00 -6.96
CA LYS A 198 9.32 14.97 -5.87
C LYS A 198 7.93 14.91 -5.24
N GLU A 199 7.78 15.55 -4.07
CA GLU A 199 6.47 15.79 -3.43
C GLU A 199 5.65 14.51 -3.18
N ARG A 200 6.34 13.40 -2.87
CA ARG A 200 5.67 12.17 -2.46
C ARG A 200 5.10 12.34 -1.05
N PRO A 201 3.89 11.84 -0.78
CA PRO A 201 3.31 11.92 0.55
C PRO A 201 4.16 11.13 1.54
N GLN A 202 4.25 11.63 2.77
CA GLN A 202 4.95 10.93 3.84
C GLN A 202 4.11 9.72 4.27
N TRP A 203 4.64 8.51 4.07
CA TRP A 203 4.01 7.31 4.57
C TRP A 203 4.07 7.28 6.10
N GLN A 204 3.01 6.74 6.69
CA GLN A 204 2.83 6.57 8.12
C GLN A 204 2.37 5.14 8.41
N THR A 205 2.66 4.66 9.62
CA THR A 205 2.12 3.42 10.17
C THR A 205 1.53 3.69 11.55
N VAL A 206 0.61 2.84 11.99
CA VAL A 206 0.00 2.94 13.32
C VAL A 206 1.03 2.48 14.35
N LYS A 207 1.32 3.34 15.33
CA LYS A 207 2.27 3.00 16.38
C LYS A 207 1.69 1.87 17.23
N HIS A 208 2.51 0.88 17.57
CA HIS A 208 2.10 -0.36 18.25
C HIS A 208 1.12 -1.24 17.46
N GLY A 209 1.14 -1.14 16.13
CA GLY A 209 0.41 -2.01 15.21
C GLY A 209 -1.05 -1.61 15.01
N SER A 210 -1.57 -1.99 13.84
CA SER A 210 -2.87 -1.58 13.33
C SER A 210 -4.06 -2.09 14.16
N ALA A 211 -3.91 -3.18 14.91
CA ALA A 211 -4.91 -3.60 15.90
C ALA A 211 -5.24 -2.51 16.94
N SER A 212 -4.36 -1.53 17.14
CA SER A 212 -4.59 -0.39 18.04
C SER A 212 -5.81 0.44 17.67
N TYR A 213 -6.04 0.72 16.38
CA TYR A 213 -7.21 1.51 15.99
C TYR A 213 -8.51 0.71 16.11
N ILE A 214 -8.45 -0.61 15.90
CA ILE A 214 -9.59 -1.52 16.14
C ILE A 214 -9.98 -1.51 17.61
N ARG A 215 -9.00 -1.50 18.52
CA ARG A 215 -9.27 -1.35 19.96
C ARG A 215 -9.88 0.02 20.25
N ALA A 216 -9.33 1.09 19.69
CA ALA A 216 -9.82 2.45 19.93
C ALA A 216 -11.27 2.65 19.46
N THR A 217 -11.67 2.09 18.31
CA THR A 217 -13.08 2.16 17.86
C THR A 217 -14.01 1.48 18.85
N ARG A 218 -13.60 0.34 19.41
CA ARG A 218 -14.34 -0.39 20.44
C ARG A 218 -14.45 0.40 21.74
N PHE A 219 -13.36 0.96 22.26
CA PHE A 219 -13.37 1.66 23.57
C PHE A 219 -13.91 3.09 23.54
N SER A 220 -14.26 3.62 22.37
CA SER A 220 -15.04 4.87 22.30
C SER A 220 -16.37 4.74 23.07
N LYS A 221 -16.98 5.85 23.52
CA LYS A 221 -18.26 5.93 24.29
C LYS A 221 -19.45 5.13 23.71
N LEU A 222 -19.24 4.50 22.56
CA LEU A 222 -20.16 3.76 21.73
C LEU A 222 -20.17 2.25 22.06
N TYR A 223 -19.23 1.72 22.86
CA TYR A 223 -19.10 0.27 23.11
C TYR A 223 -20.40 -0.39 23.60
N SER A 224 -21.22 0.32 24.39
CA SER A 224 -22.48 -0.18 24.93
C SER A 224 -23.56 -0.46 23.87
N ARG A 225 -23.34 -0.08 22.60
CA ARG A 225 -24.24 -0.38 21.46
C ARG A 225 -23.74 -1.52 20.57
N TYR A 226 -22.53 -2.04 20.79
CA TYR A 226 -21.98 -3.15 20.01
C TYR A 226 -22.37 -4.49 20.67
N SER A 227 -23.57 -4.99 20.42
CA SER A 227 -23.85 -6.40 20.67
C SER A 227 -23.18 -7.23 19.56
N LYS A 228 -22.19 -8.05 19.94
CA LYS A 228 -21.68 -9.10 19.06
C LYS A 228 -22.76 -10.17 19.02
N GLU A 229 -23.56 -10.18 17.95
CA GLU A 229 -24.46 -11.28 17.66
C GLU A 229 -23.84 -12.17 16.59
N LEU A 230 -24.02 -13.47 16.78
CA LEU A 230 -23.49 -14.57 15.96
C LEU A 230 -23.84 -14.39 14.46
N PRO A 231 -23.08 -15.01 13.55
CA PRO A 231 -23.22 -14.81 12.11
C PRO A 231 -24.67 -14.93 11.61
N ILE A 232 -25.04 -14.05 10.68
CA ILE A 232 -26.27 -14.18 9.91
C ILE A 232 -26.05 -15.36 8.95
N HIS A 233 -26.74 -16.48 9.20
CA HIS A 233 -26.77 -17.64 8.34
C HIS A 233 -27.67 -17.42 7.12
#